data_AF-A0A377U226-F1
#
_entry.id   AF-A0A377U226-F1
#
_cell.length_a   1.000
_cell.length_b   1.000
_cell.length_c   1.000
_cell.angle_alpha   90.00
_cell.angle_beta   90.00
_cell.angle_gamma   90.00
#
_symmetry.space_group_name_H-M   'P 1'
#
loop_
_entity.id
_entity.type
_entity.pdbx_description
1 polymer ?
#
loop_
_entity_poly.entity_id
_entity_poly.type
_entity_poly.pdbx_seq_one_letter_code
_entity_poly.pdbx_strand_id
1 'polypeptide(L)' 'MGNINNLHKNRVEQAGFAVLKAPDIPSILVETAFISNVEEERKLKTAKFQQEVAESILAGIKAYFADGATLARRG' A
#
# COMPACT_ATOMS: atom_id res chain seq x y z
N MET A 1 1.90 -0.80 8.83
CA MET A 1 1.59 -1.93 7.93
C MET A 1 2.03 -3.29 8.46
N GLY A 2 3.24 -3.46 9.04
CA GLY A 2 3.71 -4.78 9.52
C GLY A 2 2.91 -5.46 10.66
N ASN A 3 1.91 -4.78 11.24
CA ASN A 3 1.10 -5.30 12.36
C ASN A 3 -0.34 -5.68 11.96
N ILE A 4 -0.71 -5.61 10.67
CA ILE A 4 -2.09 -5.85 10.19
C ILE A 4 -2.17 -7.17 9.41
N ASN A 5 -1.14 -7.49 8.63
CA ASN A 5 -1.01 -8.78 7.95
C ASN A 5 0.47 -9.09 7.70
N ASN A 6 0.80 -10.38 7.50
CA ASN A 6 2.12 -10.76 7.03
C ASN A 6 2.27 -10.30 5.57
N LEU A 7 3.29 -9.49 5.30
CA LEU A 7 3.59 -9.07 3.94
C LEU A 7 4.09 -10.27 3.13
N HIS A 8 3.62 -10.41 1.89
CA HIS A 8 4.15 -11.42 0.97
C HIS A 8 5.65 -11.22 0.73
N LYS A 9 6.10 -9.95 0.71
CA LYS A 9 7.49 -9.51 0.57
C LYS A 9 7.74 -8.25 1.38
N ASN A 10 8.94 -8.14 1.96
CA ASN A 10 9.34 -6.99 2.78
C ASN A 10 9.94 -5.82 1.96
N ARG A 11 9.84 -5.84 0.63
CA ARG A 11 10.39 -4.83 -0.28
C ARG A 11 9.39 -4.50 -1.38
N VAL A 12 9.50 -3.30 -1.94
CA VAL A 12 8.71 -2.88 -3.13
C VAL A 12 9.13 -3.71 -4.33
N GLU A 13 8.16 -4.30 -5.02
CA GLU A 13 8.38 -5.02 -6.28
C GLU A 13 8.05 -4.13 -7.48
N GLN A 14 8.77 -4.35 -8.59
CA GLN A 14 8.52 -3.68 -9.87
C GLN A 14 7.80 -4.65 -10.81
N ALA A 15 6.70 -4.22 -11.41
CA ALA A 15 5.92 -5.03 -12.33
C ALA A 15 5.35 -4.17 -13.46
N GLY A 16 5.18 -4.77 -14.65
CA GLY A 16 4.76 -4.10 -15.87
C GLY A 16 3.27 -3.77 -15.96
N PHE A 17 2.60 -3.53 -14.82
CA PHE A 17 1.16 -3.29 -14.76
C PHE A 17 0.79 -1.98 -15.48
N ALA A 18 -0.18 -2.04 -16.39
CA ALA A 18 -0.62 -0.88 -17.17
C ALA A 18 -1.11 0.28 -16.28
N VAL A 19 -1.75 -0.04 -15.15
CA VAL A 19 -2.26 0.93 -14.17
C VAL A 19 -1.16 1.74 -13.46
N LEU A 20 0.11 1.33 -13.59
CA LEU A 20 1.25 2.00 -12.95
C LEU A 20 2.08 2.86 -13.91
N LYS A 21 1.66 3.00 -15.18
CA LYS A 21 2.48 3.61 -16.25
C LYS A 21 2.25 5.12 -16.44
N ALA A 22 1.58 5.80 -15.52
CA ALA A 22 1.41 7.25 -15.62
C ALA A 22 2.78 7.95 -15.46
N PRO A 23 3.27 8.70 -16.48
CA PRO A 23 4.63 9.25 -16.44
C PRO A 23 4.79 10.38 -15.43
N ASP A 24 3.75 11.18 -15.22
CA ASP A 24 3.80 12.41 -14.41
C ASP A 24 3.17 12.26 -13.02
N ILE A 25 2.68 11.06 -12.66
CA ILE A 25 1.98 10.80 -11.40
C ILE A 25 2.59 9.56 -10.71
N PRO A 26 3.14 9.69 -9.49
CA PRO A 26 3.58 8.54 -8.71
C PRO A 26 2.45 7.54 -8.51
N SER A 27 2.65 6.31 -8.99
CA SER A 27 1.62 5.25 -9.00
C SER A 27 2.12 4.01 -8.28
N ILE A 28 1.30 3.43 -7.41
CA ILE A 28 1.57 2.16 -6.71
C ILE A 28 0.35 1.25 -6.74
N LEU A 29 0.58 -0.07 -6.73
CA LEU A 29 -0.45 -1.08 -6.52
C LEU A 29 -0.25 -1.66 -5.12
N VAL A 30 -1.34 -1.76 -4.35
CA VAL A 30 -1.31 -2.33 -2.99
C VAL A 30 -2.09 -3.64 -2.99
N GLU A 31 -1.39 -4.75 -2.77
CA GLU A 31 -2.01 -6.04 -2.50
C GLU A 31 -2.35 -6.13 -1.01
N THR A 32 -3.65 -6.11 -0.69
CA THR A 32 -4.11 -6.02 0.71
C THR A 32 -4.10 -7.38 1.42
N ALA A 33 -4.44 -8.44 0.69
CA ALA A 33 -4.38 -9.85 1.12
C ALA A 33 -4.63 -10.77 -0.10
N PHE A 34 -4.37 -12.07 0.03
CA PHE A 34 -4.64 -13.08 -0.99
C PHE A 34 -6.02 -13.72 -0.80
N ILE A 35 -6.95 -13.49 -1.73
CA ILE A 35 -8.28 -14.15 -1.74
C ILE A 35 -8.17 -15.68 -1.87
N SER A 36 -7.10 -16.20 -2.49
CA SER A 36 -6.86 -17.65 -2.60
C SER A 36 -6.57 -18.33 -1.25
N ASN A 37 -6.22 -17.56 -0.21
CA ASN A 37 -6.07 -18.05 1.14
C ASN A 37 -7.36 -17.81 1.93
N VAL A 38 -8.02 -18.89 2.38
CA VAL A 38 -9.32 -18.85 3.07
C VAL A 38 -9.29 -17.97 4.34
N GLU A 39 -8.17 -17.91 5.06
CA GLU A 39 -8.06 -17.07 6.26
C GLU A 39 -7.99 -15.59 5.91
N GLU A 40 -7.23 -15.25 4.87
CA GLU A 40 -7.10 -13.89 4.36
C GLU A 40 -8.38 -13.41 3.67
N GLU A 41 -9.06 -14.28 2.92
CA GLU A 41 -10.38 -14.02 2.36
C GLU A 41 -11.40 -13.68 3.46
N ARG A 42 -11.38 -14.44 4.58
CA ARG A 42 -12.25 -14.14 5.72
C ARG A 42 -11.94 -12.77 6.31
N LYS A 43 -10.65 -12.42 6.46
CA LYS A 43 -10.24 -11.10 6.97
C LYS A 43 -10.72 -9.97 6.05
N LEU A 44 -10.55 -10.11 4.73
CA LEU A 44 -10.98 -9.13 3.72
C LEU A 44 -12.48 -8.77 3.82
N LYS A 45 -13.31 -9.68 4.34
CA LYS A 45 -14.76 -9.46 4.53
C LYS A 45 -15.11 -8.71 5.81
N THR A 46 -14.15 -8.47 6.71
CA THR A 46 -14.41 -7.81 8.00
C THR A 46 -14.19 -6.31 7.91
N ALA A 47 -15.13 -5.52 8.46
CA ALA A 47 -15.02 -4.07 8.51
C ALA A 47 -13.76 -3.61 9.27
N LYS A 48 -13.39 -4.33 10.34
CA LYS A 48 -12.19 -4.04 11.12
C LYS A 48 -10.91 -4.10 10.27
N PHE A 49 -10.70 -5.19 9.53
CA PHE A 49 -9.51 -5.34 8.69
C PHE A 49 -9.47 -4.32 7.55
N GLN A 50 -10.63 -4.05 6.93
CA GLN A 50 -10.73 -3.02 5.89
C GLN A 50 -10.33 -1.64 6.43
N GLN A 51 -10.78 -1.30 7.64
CA GLN A 51 -10.43 -0.05 8.31
C GLN A 51 -8.93 0.03 8.62
N GLU A 52 -8.32 -1.05 9.14
CA GLU A 52 -6.89 -1.12 9.43
C GLU A 52 -6.03 -0.91 8.16
N VAL A 53 -6.43 -1.52 7.04
CA VAL A 53 -5.78 -1.34 5.73
C VAL A 53 -5.91 0.11 5.25
N ALA A 54 -7.11 0.69 5.32
CA ALA A 54 -7.35 2.07 4.91
C ALA A 54 -6.51 3.07 5.73
N GLU A 55 -6.46 2.90 7.05
CA GLU A 55 -5.65 3.73 7.96
C GLU A 55 -4.16 3.63 7.63
N SER A 56 -3.68 2.43 7.31
CA SER A 56 -2.29 2.23 6.91
C SER A 56 -1.94 2.90 5.58
N ILE A 57 -2.82 2.79 4.58
CA ILE A 57 -2.63 3.47 3.29
C ILE A 57 -2.60 4.98 3.51
N LEU A 58 -3.55 5.52 4.29
CA LEU A 58 -3.59 6.95 4.63
C LEU A 58 -2.32 7.41 5.35
N ALA A 59 -1.84 6.64 6.33
CA ALA A 59 -0.62 6.95 7.06
C ALA A 59 0.61 6.97 6.12
N GLY A 60 0.69 6.01 5.19
CA GLY A 60 1.76 5.97 4.18
C GLY A 60 1.74 7.18 3.23
N ILE A 61 0.55 7.55 2.74
CA ILE A 61 0.37 8.74 1.89
C ILE A 61 0.79 10.01 2.66
N LYS A 62 0.34 10.17 3.92
CA LYS A 62 0.74 11.31 4.76
C LYS A 62 2.26 11.38 4.95
N ALA A 63 2.90 10.24 5.23
CA ALA A 63 4.35 10.16 5.39
C ALA A 63 5.08 10.54 4.09
N TYR A 64 4.62 10.06 2.93
CA TYR A 64 5.20 10.41 1.62
C TYR A 64 5.20 11.92 1.37
N PHE A 65 4.10 12.63 1.69
CA PHE A 65 4.04 14.08 1.53
C PHE A 65 4.82 14.85 2.60
N ALA A 66 4.90 14.33 3.83
CA ALA A 66 5.74 14.90 4.88
C ALA A 66 7.24 14.81 4.51
N ASP A 67 7.68 13.70 3.94
CA ASP A 67 9.04 13.51 3.43
C ASP A 67 9.28 14.26 2.11
N GLY A 68 8.26 14.38 1.26
CA GLY A 68 8.29 15.17 0.01
C GLY A 68 8.56 16.66 0.24
N ALA A 69 8.12 17.23 1.37
CA ALA A 69 8.51 18.57 1.81
C ALA A 69 10.04 18.69 2.07
N THR A 70 10.75 17.57 2.18
CA THR A 70 12.22 17.51 2.32
C THR A 70 12.90 17.33 0.95
N LEU A 71 12.26 16.63 0.00
CA LEU A 71 12.75 16.49 -1.39
C LEU A 71 12.61 17.79 -2.21
N ALA A 72 11.51 18.52 -2.05
CA ALA A 72 11.30 19.82 -2.71
C ALA A 72 12.26 20.93 -2.20
N ARG A 73 12.91 20.73 -1.05
CA ARG A 73 13.92 21.64 -0.49
C ARG A 73 15.35 21.36 -0.99
N ARG A 74 15.55 20.29 -1.75
CA ARG A 74 16.84 19.85 -2.30
C ARG A 74 16.92 20.00 -3.83
N GLY A 75 15.93 20.62 -4.44
CA GLY A 75 15.94 21.05 -5.84
C GLY A 75 16.36 22.51 -5.98
#